data_AF-A0A9X9F2T9-F1
#
_entry.id   AF-A0A9X9F2T9-F1
#
_cell.length_a   1.000
_cell.length_b   1.000
_cell.length_c   1.000
_cell.angle_alpha   90.00
_cell.angle_beta   90.00
_cell.angle_gamma   90.00
#
_symmetry.space_group_name_H-M   'P 1'
#
loop_
_entity.id
_entity.type
_entity.pdbx_description
1 polymer ?
#
loop_
_entity_poly.entity_id
_entity_poly.type
_entity_poly.pdbx_seq_one_letter_code
_entity_poly.pdbx_strand_id
1 'polypeptide(L)' 'MKIVLRKETNIPYYKQIYMQIVDRIQSGMLSHGESLPSLRCMATDLQINVLTVRKAYKQSETKGYI' A
#
# COMPACT_ATOMS: atom_id res chain seq x y z
N MET A 1 6.04 -0.79 -8.85
CA MET A 1 6.08 -1.02 -7.39
C MET A 1 5.66 -2.46 -7.11
N LYS A 2 6.49 -3.29 -6.45
CA LYS A 2 6.15 -4.68 -6.12
C LYS A 2 5.70 -4.79 -4.66
N ILE A 3 4.41 -4.98 -4.42
CA ILE A 3 3.88 -5.35 -3.10
C ILE A 3 3.64 -6.87 -3.09
N VAL A 4 3.95 -7.51 -1.97
CA VAL A 4 3.73 -8.95 -1.78
C VAL A 4 2.70 -9.17 -0.67
N LEU A 5 1.57 -9.81 -0.99
CA LEU A 5 0.55 -10.14 0.01
C LEU A 5 0.73 -11.56 0.49
N ARG A 6 0.75 -11.75 1.81
CA ARG A 6 0.85 -13.07 2.45
C ARG A 6 -0.45 -13.43 3.13
N LYS A 7 -1.07 -14.51 2.68
CA LYS A 7 -2.30 -15.06 3.27
C LYS A 7 -2.03 -15.71 4.62
N GLU A 8 -0.80 -16.19 4.84
CA GLU A 8 -0.42 -16.86 6.10
C GLU A 8 -0.41 -15.91 7.31
N THR A 9 -0.37 -14.60 7.07
CA THR A 9 -0.34 -13.63 8.16
C THR A 9 -1.76 -13.34 8.64
N ASN A 10 -1.96 -13.24 9.95
CA ASN A 10 -3.23 -12.84 10.56
C ASN A 10 -3.53 -11.32 10.37
N ILE A 11 -2.92 -10.72 9.35
CA ILE A 11 -2.93 -9.29 9.05
C ILE A 11 -3.79 -9.07 7.81
N PRO A 12 -4.82 -8.21 7.87
CA PRO A 12 -5.64 -7.88 6.70
C PRO A 12 -4.80 -7.29 5.57
N TYR A 13 -5.15 -7.59 4.31
CA TYR A 13 -4.39 -7.11 3.14
C TYR A 13 -4.19 -5.60 3.09
N TYR A 14 -5.21 -4.79 3.45
CA TYR A 14 -5.06 -3.33 3.46
C TYR A 14 -3.93 -2.88 4.40
N LYS A 15 -3.75 -3.60 5.52
CA LYS A 15 -2.71 -3.30 6.50
C LYS A 15 -1.35 -3.78 6.01
N GLN A 16 -1.27 -4.92 5.32
CA GLN A 16 -0.02 -5.39 4.69
C GLN A 16 0.47 -4.41 3.60
N ILE A 17 -0.46 -3.90 2.77
CA ILE A 17 -0.16 -2.89 1.75
C ILE A 17 0.35 -1.61 2.41
N TYR A 18 -0.39 -1.11 3.40
CA TYR A 18 -0.01 0.07 4.16
C TYR A 18 1.39 -0.07 4.77
N MET A 19 1.68 -1.18 5.45
CA MET A 19 2.97 -1.41 6.09
C MET A 19 4.11 -1.42 5.07
N GLN A 20 3.94 -2.08 3.91
CA GLN A 20 4.96 -2.08 2.86
C GLN A 20 5.16 -0.71 2.19
N ILE A 21 4.09 0.10 2.07
CA ILE A 21 4.21 1.48 1.58
C ILE A 21 5.03 2.30 2.57
N VAL A 22 4.65 2.26 3.84
CA VAL A 22 5.33 3.01 4.90
C VAL A 22 6.79 2.59 5.04
N ASP A 23 7.07 1.29 5.03
CA ASP A 23 8.42 0.75 5.11
C ASP A 23 9.30 1.25 3.94
N ARG A 24 8.75 1.29 2.72
CA ARG A 24 9.44 1.86 1.56
C ARG A 24 9.71 3.36 1.71
N ILE A 25 8.75 4.12 2.23
CA ILE A 25 8.93 5.55 2.49
C ILE A 25 10.00 5.78 3.57
N GLN A 26 9.95 5.02 4.66
CA GLN A 26 10.92 5.08 5.75
C GLN A 26 12.33 4.64 5.31
N SER A 27 12.42 3.66 4.41
CA SER A 27 13.69 3.22 3.82
C SER A 27 14.28 4.21 2.80
N GLY A 28 13.56 5.28 2.45
CA GLY A 28 13.96 6.24 1.42
C GLY A 28 13.83 5.72 -0.01
N MET A 29 13.29 4.50 -0.21
CA MET A 29 12.99 3.96 -1.54
C MET A 29 11.80 4.65 -2.22
N LEU A 30 10.98 5.37 -1.45
CA LEU A 30 9.82 6.09 -1.94
C LEU A 30 9.85 7.49 -1.32
N SER A 31 9.98 8.52 -2.14
CA SER A 31 10.04 9.90 -1.64
C SER A 31 8.67 10.35 -1.15
N HIS A 32 8.64 11.19 -0.10
CA HIS A 32 7.40 11.87 0.29
C HIS A 32 6.86 12.67 -0.91
N GLY A 33 5.65 12.34 -1.36
CA GLY A 33 5.05 12.94 -2.56
C GLY A 33 5.37 12.23 -3.88
N GLU A 34 6.12 11.12 -3.86
CA GLU A 34 6.30 10.28 -5.04
C GLU A 34 4.96 9.65 -5.45
N SER A 35 4.67 9.69 -6.74
CA SER A 35 3.38 9.22 -7.27
C SER A 35 3.24 7.71 -7.04
N LEU A 36 2.35 7.34 -6.12
CA LEU A 36 1.95 5.97 -5.95
C LEU A 36 1.18 5.47 -7.19
N PRO A 37 1.21 4.16 -7.46
CA PRO A 37 0.37 3.57 -8.50
C PRO A 37 -1.09 3.92 -8.25
N SER A 38 -1.86 4.08 -9.33
CA SER A 38 -3.30 4.28 -9.20
C SER A 38 -3.95 3.14 -8.41
N LEU A 39 -5.06 3.43 -7.72
CA LEU A 39 -5.81 2.42 -6.96
C LEU A 39 -6.16 1.19 -7.81
N ARG A 40 -6.50 1.41 -9.09
CA ARG A 40 -6.86 0.36 -10.04
C ARG A 40 -5.64 -0.46 -10.48
N CYS A 41 -4.51 0.18 -10.79
CA CYS A 41 -3.28 -0.52 -11.13
C CYS A 41 -2.82 -1.41 -9.97
N MET A 42 -2.76 -0.85 -8.76
CA MET A 42 -2.35 -1.60 -7.57
C MET A 42 -3.29 -2.77 -7.27
N ALA A 43 -4.60 -2.57 -7.39
CA ALA A 43 -5.59 -3.63 -7.18
C ALA A 43 -5.46 -4.76 -8.22
N THR A 44 -5.17 -4.41 -9.47
CA THR A 44 -4.98 -5.36 -10.57
C THR A 44 -3.70 -6.17 -10.38
N ASP A 45 -2.58 -5.50 -10.08
CA ASP A 45 -1.28 -6.13 -9.81
C ASP A 45 -1.34 -7.10 -8.63
N LEU A 46 -2.10 -6.73 -7.59
CA LEU A 46 -2.28 -7.54 -6.39
C LEU A 46 -3.44 -8.54 -6.48
N GLN A 47 -4.25 -8.47 -7.55
CA GLN A 47 -5.47 -9.25 -7.73
C GLN A 47 -6.43 -9.19 -6.53
N ILE A 48 -6.62 -7.99 -5.97
CA ILE A 48 -7.53 -7.75 -4.83
C ILE A 48 -8.57 -6.68 -5.14
N ASN A 49 -9.53 -6.51 -4.23
CA ASN A 49 -10.53 -5.45 -4.35
C ASN A 49 -9.89 -4.06 -4.23
N VAL A 50 -10.24 -3.15 -5.14
CA VAL A 50 -9.84 -1.73 -5.15
C VAL A 50 -10.14 -1.05 -3.80
N LEU A 51 -11.22 -1.42 -3.12
CA LEU A 51 -11.57 -0.89 -1.79
C LEU A 51 -10.48 -1.18 -0.74
N THR A 52 -9.82 -2.33 -0.84
CA THR A 52 -8.74 -2.73 0.06
C THR A 52 -7.51 -1.83 -0.14
N VAL A 53 -7.16 -1.54 -1.39
CA VAL A 53 -6.08 -0.59 -1.73
C VAL A 53 -6.44 0.82 -1.27
N ARG A 54 -7.67 1.26 -1.55
CA ARG A 54 -8.16 2.58 -1.12
C ARG A 54 -8.06 2.75 0.40
N LYS A 55 -8.40 1.71 1.17
CA LYS A 55 -8.28 1.72 2.63
C LYS A 55 -6.83 1.84 3.08
N ALA A 56 -5.90 1.16 2.41
CA ALA A 56 -4.47 1.28 2.68
C ALA A 56 -3.94 2.70 2.41
N TYR A 57 -4.28 3.27 1.25
CA TYR A 57 -3.83 4.62 0.86
C TYR A 57 -4.39 5.68 1.79
N LYS A 58 -5.70 5.62 2.10
CA LYS A 58 -6.33 6.53 3.06
C LYS A 58 -5.64 6.47 4.42
N GLN A 59 -5.21 5.29 4.85
CA GLN A 59 -4.50 5.12 6.11
C GLN A 59 -3.07 5.69 6.06
N SER A 60 -2.38 5.57 4.93
CA SER A 60 -1.09 6.22 4.69
C SER A 60 -1.20 7.75 4.67
N GLU A 61 -2.20 8.29 3.98
CA GLU A 61 -2.52 9.73 3.93
C GLU A 61 -2.88 10.29 5.31
N THR A 62 -3.73 9.58 6.07
CA THR A 62 -4.11 9.98 7.44
C THR A 62 -2.90 10.10 8.37
N LYS A 63 -1.82 9.36 8.11
CA LYS A 63 -0.58 9.41 8.88
C LYS A 63 0.47 10.37 8.31
N GLY A 64 0.17 11.07 7.21
CA GLY A 64 1.07 12.05 6.58
C GLY A 64 2.18 11.43 5.73
N TYR A 65 2.03 10.18 5.29
CA TYR A 65 3.01 9.54 4.41
C TYR A 65 2.79 9.87 2.92
N ILE A 66 1.55 10.19 2.54
CA ILE A 66 1.11 10.56 1.19
C ILE A 66 0.32 11.85 1.30
#